data_AF-A0AAN8WK75-F1
#
_entry.id   AF-A0AAN8WK75-F1
#
_cell.length_a   1.000
_cell.length_b   1.000
_cell.length_c   1.000
_cell.angle_alpha   90.00
_cell.angle_beta   90.00
_cell.angle_gamma   90.00
#
_symmetry.space_group_name_H-M   'P 1'
#
loop_
_entity.id
_entity.type
_entity.pdbx_description
1 polymer ?
#
loop_
_entity_poly.entity_id
_entity_poly.type
_entity_poly.pdbx_seq_one_letter_code
_entity_poly.pdbx_strand_id
1 'polypeptide(L)'
;DVHPFYADLLNTLYNKDHYKLSLGQINMAKHLIDKVGSDYTKLLKYGDSLYRCKQLKKAAMGRMVTIMKKQAPALKYLEDVRQHMSRLPSIDPNTRTILLCGCPNAGKYSFLCYVKYSTIN
;
A
#
# COMPACT_ATOMS: atom_id res chain seq x y z
N ASP A 1 -8.01 -12.81 6.12
CA ASP A 1 -8.98 -11.81 6.65
C ASP A 1 -8.40 -11.07 7.84
N VAL A 2 -8.61 -9.75 7.90
CA VAL A 2 -8.19 -8.88 9.00
C VAL A 2 -9.33 -8.82 10.03
N HIS A 3 -9.00 -8.79 11.32
CA HIS A 3 -10.02 -8.71 12.38
C HIS A 3 -10.94 -7.47 12.17
N PRO A 4 -12.27 -7.58 12.36
CA PRO A 4 -13.23 -6.49 12.08
C PRO A 4 -12.84 -5.14 12.71
N PHE A 5 -12.33 -5.15 13.95
CA PHE A 5 -11.79 -3.95 14.62
C PHE A 5 -10.77 -3.18 13.76
N TYR A 6 -9.79 -3.88 13.20
CA TYR A 6 -8.79 -3.26 12.34
C TYR A 6 -9.39 -2.86 11.01
N ALA A 7 -10.31 -3.65 10.44
CA ALA A 7 -10.99 -3.29 9.19
C ALA A 7 -11.78 -1.98 9.32
N ASP A 8 -12.48 -1.77 10.43
CA ASP A 8 -13.27 -0.56 10.69
C ASP A 8 -12.39 0.63 11.08
N LEU A 9 -11.34 0.41 11.87
CA LEU A 9 -10.33 1.42 12.17
C LEU A 9 -9.67 1.93 10.87
N LEU A 10 -9.30 1.00 9.99
CA LEU A 10 -8.72 1.31 8.69
C LEU A 10 -9.72 2.01 7.78
N ASN A 11 -10.99 1.61 7.77
CA ASN A 11 -12.03 2.25 6.97
C ASN A 11 -12.36 3.68 7.44
N THR A 12 -12.19 3.94 8.74
CA THR A 12 -12.39 5.28 9.32
C THR A 12 -11.19 6.19 9.05
N LEU A 13 -9.97 5.65 9.18
CA LEU A 13 -8.72 6.40 8.95
C LEU A 13 -8.40 6.57 7.47
N TYR A 14 -8.80 5.62 6.63
CA TYR A 14 -8.55 5.60 5.20
C TYR A 14 -9.84 5.30 4.46
N ASN A 15 -10.10 6.06 3.40
CA ASN A 15 -11.17 5.69 2.49
C ASN A 15 -10.81 4.35 1.82
N LYS A 16 -11.49 3.28 2.25
CA LYS A 16 -11.30 1.91 1.76
C LYS A 16 -11.43 1.81 0.23
N ASP A 17 -12.25 2.65 -0.38
CA ASP A 17 -12.43 2.68 -1.83
C ASP A 17 -11.17 3.22 -2.51
N HIS A 18 -10.57 4.29 -1.98
CA HIS A 18 -9.32 4.83 -2.53
C HIS A 18 -8.15 3.85 -2.41
N TYR A 19 -8.08 3.11 -1.30
CA TYR A 19 -7.09 2.05 -1.09
C TYR A 19 -7.26 0.89 -2.10
N LYS A 20 -8.49 0.39 -2.26
CA LYS A 20 -8.80 -0.66 -3.23
C LYS A 20 -8.54 -0.22 -4.67
N LEU A 21 -8.89 1.02 -5.00
CA LEU A 21 -8.71 1.57 -6.34
C LEU A 21 -7.21 1.69 -6.68
N SER A 22 -6.39 2.16 -5.73
CA SER A 22 -4.93 2.25 -5.89
C SER A 22 -4.28 0.86 -6.07
N LEU A 23 -4.73 -0.14 -5.31
CA LEU A 23 -4.30 -1.54 -5.51
C LEU A 23 -4.73 -2.09 -6.87
N GLY A 24 -5.96 -1.79 -7.29
CA GLY A 24 -6.48 -2.19 -8.61
C GLY A 24 -5.67 -1.59 -9.76
N GLN A 25 -5.28 -0.33 -9.65
CA GLN A 25 -4.41 0.34 -10.63
C GLN A 25 -3.05 -0.35 -10.77
N ILE A 26 -2.43 -0.76 -9.67
CA ILE A 26 -1.16 -1.49 -9.69
C ILE A 26 -1.32 -2.89 -10.29
N ASN A 27 -2.40 -3.60 -9.95
CA ASN A 27 -2.65 -4.92 -10.51
C ASN A 27 -2.88 -4.84 -12.03
N MET A 28 -3.62 -3.83 -12.50
CA MET A 28 -3.78 -3.57 -13.93
C MET A 28 -2.44 -3.24 -14.60
N ALA A 29 -1.60 -2.43 -13.96
CA ALA A 29 -0.27 -2.10 -14.48
C ALA A 29 0.63 -3.33 -14.62
N LYS A 30 0.57 -4.28 -13.68
CA LYS A 30 1.25 -5.58 -13.77
C LYS A 30 0.81 -6.34 -15.03
N HIS A 31 -0.50 -6.50 -15.22
CA HIS A 31 -1.03 -7.18 -16.41
C HIS A 31 -0.64 -6.50 -17.73
N LEU A 32 -0.60 -5.16 -17.74
CA LEU A 32 -0.15 -4.40 -18.92
C LEU A 32 1.33 -4.65 -19.22
N ILE A 33 2.20 -4.72 -18.20
CA ILE A 33 3.61 -5.03 -18.37
C ILE A 33 3.80 -6.46 -18.90
N ASP A 34 3.09 -7.44 -18.33
CA ASP A 34 3.16 -8.84 -18.78
C ASP A 34 2.73 -8.98 -20.25
N LYS A 35 1.68 -8.25 -20.64
CA LYS A 35 1.21 -8.20 -22.03
C LYS A 35 2.26 -7.59 -22.95
N VAL A 36 2.84 -6.45 -22.58
CA VAL A 36 3.94 -5.82 -23.34
C VAL A 36 5.13 -6.79 -23.47
N GLY A 37 5.53 -7.45 -22.38
CA GLY A 37 6.62 -8.44 -22.42
C GLY A 37 6.35 -9.56 -23.41
N SER A 38 5.15 -10.14 -23.35
CA SER A 38 4.71 -11.23 -24.23
C SER A 38 4.67 -10.81 -25.70
N ASP A 39 4.12 -9.63 -26.01
CA ASP A 39 3.97 -9.13 -27.38
C ASP A 39 5.35 -8.82 -28.01
N TYR A 40 6.24 -8.15 -27.27
CA TYR A 40 7.58 -7.84 -27.76
C TYR A 40 8.46 -9.09 -27.88
N THR A 41 8.26 -10.10 -27.04
CA THR A 41 8.99 -11.38 -27.15
C THR A 41 8.58 -12.12 -28.42
N LYS A 42 7.30 -12.09 -28.82
CA LYS A 42 6.83 -12.65 -30.09
C LYS A 42 7.41 -11.91 -31.29
N LEU A 43 7.45 -10.58 -31.25
CA LEU A 43 8.03 -9.76 -32.32
C LEU A 43 9.53 -9.99 -32.48
N LEU A 44 10.24 -10.24 -31.38
CA LEU A 44 11.69 -10.46 -31.38
C LEU A 44 12.08 -11.76 -32.10
N LYS A 45 11.19 -12.76 -32.16
CA LYS A 45 11.43 -14.02 -32.88
C LYS A 45 11.59 -13.85 -34.40
N TYR A 46 11.01 -12.80 -34.96
CA TYR A 46 11.06 -12.48 -36.40
C TYR A 46 12.05 -11.35 -36.70
N GLY A 47 13.08 -11.18 -35.87
CA GLY A 47 14.07 -10.12 -36.03
C GLY A 47 15.16 -10.50 -37.03
N ASP A 48 15.19 -9.84 -38.20
CA ASP A 48 16.17 -10.12 -39.26
C ASP A 48 17.57 -9.49 -39.04
N SER A 49 17.69 -8.54 -38.11
CA SER A 49 18.93 -7.78 -37.88
C SER A 49 19.12 -7.40 -36.41
N LEU A 50 20.38 -7.38 -35.97
CA LEU A 50 20.78 -6.93 -34.63
C LEU A 50 20.26 -5.52 -34.32
N TYR A 51 20.26 -4.62 -35.32
CA TYR A 51 19.76 -3.26 -35.15
C TYR A 51 18.25 -3.23 -34.83
N ARG A 52 17.46 -4.06 -35.53
CA ARG A 52 16.01 -4.17 -35.32
C ARG A 52 15.70 -4.75 -33.94
N CYS A 53 16.43 -5.77 -33.51
CA CYS A 53 16.32 -6.35 -32.17
C CYS A 53 16.64 -5.32 -31.07
N LYS A 54 17.68 -4.49 -31.26
CA LYS A 54 18.04 -3.40 -30.33
C LYS A 54 16.92 -2.36 -30.21
N GLN A 55 16.35 -1.94 -31.34
CA GLN A 55 15.23 -0.97 -31.36
C GLN A 55 13.99 -1.54 -30.68
N LEU A 56 13.63 -2.80 -30.95
CA LEU A 56 12.51 -3.49 -30.30
C LEU A 56 12.69 -3.57 -28.79
N LYS A 57 13.89 -3.94 -28.31
CA LYS A 57 14.21 -3.95 -26.88
C LYS A 57 14.03 -2.57 -26.25
N LYS A 58 14.57 -1.52 -26.89
CA LYS A 58 14.45 -0.13 -26.40
C LYS A 58 12.99 0.32 -26.32
N ALA A 59 12.19 0.00 -27.34
CA ALA A 59 10.77 0.33 -27.38
C ALA A 59 9.98 -0.42 -26.28
N ALA A 60 10.25 -1.71 -26.06
CA ALA A 60 9.62 -2.50 -25.01
C ALA A 60 9.89 -1.91 -23.62
N MET A 61 11.16 -1.62 -23.31
CA MET A 61 11.56 -1.00 -22.05
C MET A 61 10.92 0.38 -21.87
N GLY A 62 10.89 1.20 -22.93
CA GLY A 62 10.25 2.51 -22.91
C GLY A 62 8.75 2.45 -22.60
N ARG A 63 8.03 1.45 -23.14
CA ARG A 63 6.62 1.23 -22.83
C ARG A 63 6.41 0.80 -21.38
N MET A 64 7.22 -0.12 -20.87
CA MET A 64 7.15 -0.57 -19.47
C MET A 64 7.40 0.59 -18.49
N VAL A 65 8.42 1.41 -18.75
CA VAL A 65 8.73 2.60 -17.94
C VAL A 65 7.57 3.62 -17.98
N THR A 66 6.98 3.86 -19.15
CA THR A 66 5.85 4.79 -19.27
C THR A 66 4.64 4.31 -18.47
N ILE A 67 4.35 3.00 -18.47
CA ILE A 67 3.27 2.41 -17.65
C ILE A 67 3.57 2.63 -16.17
N MET A 68 4.79 2.37 -15.71
CA MET A 68 5.18 2.56 -14.30
C MET A 68 5.13 4.03 -13.87
N LYS A 69 5.59 4.95 -14.72
CA LYS A 69 5.54 6.40 -14.43
C LYS A 69 4.12 6.90 -14.21
N LYS A 70 3.13 6.35 -14.93
CA LYS A 70 1.71 6.70 -14.72
C LYS A 70 1.18 6.26 -13.35
N GLN A 71 1.77 5.23 -12.73
CA GLN A 71 1.35 4.71 -11.42
C GLN A 71 2.08 5.35 -10.23
N ALA A 72 3.00 6.29 -10.47
CA ALA A 72 3.71 7.02 -9.43
C ALA A 72 2.82 7.59 -8.30
N PRO A 73 1.66 8.24 -8.57
CA PRO A 73 0.82 8.77 -7.49
C PRO A 73 0.19 7.67 -6.63
N ALA A 74 -0.23 6.55 -7.24
CA ALA A 74 -0.80 5.41 -6.51
C ALA A 74 0.25 4.75 -5.60
N LEU A 75 1.49 4.61 -6.08
CA LEU A 75 2.60 4.08 -5.28
C LEU A 75 2.95 5.00 -4.12
N LYS A 76 2.96 6.32 -4.32
CA LYS A 76 3.20 7.29 -3.26
C LYS A 76 2.14 7.18 -2.16
N TYR A 77 0.87 7.14 -2.55
CA TYR A 77 -0.23 6.97 -1.61
C TYR A 77 -0.10 5.69 -0.78
N LEU A 78 0.22 4.55 -1.42
CA LEU A 78 0.39 3.29 -0.70
C LEU A 78 1.58 3.30 0.26
N GLU A 79 2.66 4.00 -0.08
CA GLU A 79 3.81 4.16 0.82
C GLU A 79 3.44 5.02 2.04
N ASP A 80 2.71 6.12 1.84
CA ASP A 80 2.23 6.96 2.95
C ASP A 80 1.33 6.14 3.89
N VAL A 81 0.42 5.34 3.33
CA VAL A 81 -0.42 4.39 4.09
C VAL A 81 0.44 3.41 4.87
N ARG A 82 1.45 2.79 4.24
CA ARG A 82 2.36 1.83 4.90
C ARG A 82 3.11 2.46 6.08
N GLN A 83 3.63 3.67 5.92
CA GLN A 83 4.34 4.38 6.99
C GLN A 83 3.42 4.71 8.16
N HIS A 84 2.19 5.13 7.87
CA HIS A 84 1.20 5.40 8.91
C HIS A 84 0.79 4.12 9.66
N MET A 85 0.59 2.99 8.96
CA MET A 85 0.30 1.70 9.62
C MET A 85 1.42 1.27 10.55
N SER A 86 2.68 1.50 10.16
CA SER A 86 3.84 1.15 10.97
C SER A 86 3.91 1.89 12.30
N ARG A 87 3.18 3.00 12.46
CA ARG A 87 3.12 3.79 13.70
C ARG A 87 1.98 3.40 14.62
N LEU A 88 1.03 2.58 14.15
CA LEU A 88 -0.10 2.16 14.97
C LEU A 88 0.38 1.19 16.06
N PRO A 89 -0.03 1.39 17.33
CA PRO A 89 0.25 0.43 18.38
C PRO A 89 -0.46 -0.89 18.06
N SER A 90 0.20 -2.01 18.34
CA SER A 90 -0.43 -3.34 18.24
C SER A 90 -1.42 -3.52 19.38
N ILE A 91 -2.71 -3.61 19.05
CA ILE A 91 -3.79 -3.86 20.01
C ILE A 91 -4.35 -5.26 19.73
N ASP A 92 -4.25 -6.20 20.67
CA ASP A 92 -4.87 -7.50 20.51
C ASP A 92 -6.32 -7.47 21.01
N PRO A 93 -7.34 -7.55 20.13
CA PRO A 93 -8.74 -7.47 20.53
C PRO A 93 -9.19 -8.65 21.41
N ASN A 94 -8.44 -9.75 21.46
CA ASN A 94 -8.78 -10.93 22.28
C ASN A 94 -8.27 -10.82 23.72
N THR A 95 -7.40 -9.84 24.01
CA THR A 95 -6.85 -9.63 25.35
C THR A 95 -7.75 -8.74 26.20
N ARG A 96 -7.72 -8.92 27.53
CA ARG A 96 -8.46 -8.06 28.46
C ARG A 96 -7.99 -6.61 28.32
N THR A 97 -8.84 -5.77 27.75
CA THR A 97 -8.54 -4.38 27.44
C THR A 97 -9.48 -3.46 28.20
N ILE A 98 -8.97 -2.38 28.77
CA ILE A 98 -9.76 -1.33 29.44
C ILE A 98 -9.78 -0.08 28.54
N LEU A 99 -10.97 0.45 28.26
CA LEU A 99 -11.15 1.65 27.45
C LEU A 99 -11.41 2.87 28.34
N LEU A 100 -10.66 3.96 28.14
CA LEU A 100 -10.83 5.22 28.87
C LEU A 100 -11.58 6.26 28.02
N CYS A 101 -12.89 6.38 28.22
CA CYS A 101 -13.79 7.32 27.51
C CYS A 101 -14.20 8.54 28.36
N GLY A 102 -14.73 9.60 27.73
CA GLY A 102 -15.16 10.86 28.40
C GLY A 102 -14.84 12.14 27.61
N CYS A 103 -15.07 13.31 28.20
CA CYS A 103 -14.88 14.60 27.51
C CYS A 103 -13.41 14.93 27.19
N PRO A 104 -13.14 15.77 26.17
CA PRO A 104 -11.82 16.35 25.98
C PRO A 104 -11.38 17.09 27.25
N ASN A 105 -10.10 17.00 27.60
CA ASN A 105 -9.48 17.60 28.81
C ASN A 105 -9.97 17.07 30.18
N ALA A 106 -10.72 15.96 30.23
CA ALA A 106 -11.18 15.35 31.49
C ALA A 106 -10.09 14.58 32.29
N GLY A 107 -8.80 14.79 32.01
CA GLY A 107 -7.70 14.18 32.76
C GLY A 107 -7.40 12.69 32.46
N LYS A 108 -8.04 12.09 31.44
CA LYS A 108 -7.84 10.66 31.10
C LYS A 108 -6.40 10.28 30.77
N TYR A 109 -5.67 11.14 30.06
CA TYR A 109 -4.27 10.90 29.73
C TYR A 109 -3.38 10.95 30.96
N SER A 110 -3.67 11.86 31.90
CA SER A 110 -2.98 11.92 33.19
C SER A 110 -3.20 10.62 33.98
N PHE A 111 -4.44 10.13 34.04
CA PHE A 111 -4.74 8.84 34.67
C PHE A 111 -3.98 7.68 34.04
N LEU A 112 -3.94 7.62 32.70
CA LEU A 112 -3.18 6.59 31.96
C LEU A 112 -1.68 6.64 32.30
N CYS A 113 -1.09 7.84 32.36
CA CYS A 113 0.30 8.01 32.76
C CYS A 113 0.54 7.45 34.18
N TYR A 114 -0.27 7.87 35.16
CA TYR A 114 -0.13 7.39 36.55
C TYR A 114 -0.21 5.87 36.68
N VAL A 115 -1.20 5.24 36.04
CA VAL A 115 -1.36 3.77 36.09
C VAL A 115 -0.18 3.05 35.46
N LYS A 116 0.34 3.55 34.32
CA LYS A 116 1.53 2.97 33.69
C LYS A 116 2.76 3.08 34.59
N TYR A 117 3.05 4.25 35.16
CA TYR A 117 4.20 4.43 36.07
C TYR A 117 4.11 3.55 37.32
N SER A 118 2.90 3.32 37.84
CA SER A 118 2.65 2.44 38.99
C SER A 118 2.74 0.94 38.66
N THR A 119 2.74 0.55 37.39
CA THR A 119 2.87 -0.86 36.96
C THR A 119 4.34 -1.20 36.62
N ILE A 120 5.17 -0.19 36.39
CA ILE A 120 6.60 -0.33 36.01
C ILE A 120 7.53 -0.25 37.23
N ASN A 121 7.11 0.39 38.32
CA ASN A 121 7.75 0.27 39.65
C ASN A 121 7.06 -0.81 40.47
#